data_AF-A0A7Y3IDA8-F1
#
_entry.id   AF-A0A7Y3IDA8-F1
#
_cell.length_a   1.000
_cell.length_b   1.000
_cell.length_c   1.000
_cell.angle_alpha   90.00
_cell.angle_beta   90.00
_cell.angle_gamma   90.00
#
_symmetry.space_group_name_H-M   'P 1'
#
loop_
_entity.id
_entity.type
_entity.pdbx_description
1 polymer ?
#
loop_
_entity_poly.entity_id
_entity_poly.type
_entity_poly.pdbx_seq_one_letter_code
_entity_poly.pdbx_strand_id
1 'polypeptide(L)'
;MAIAPLCMLIVLAGLPSAGTAQNADIEEEIKSILIDMWAAIEEEDLDRYASHLHPDFTSFGETDLYLNEGKDYELRAYADY
;
A
#
# COMPACT_ATOMS: atom_id res chain seq x y z
N MET A 1 -27.88 -27.66 55.39
CA MET A 1 -26.63 -27.45 54.63
C MET A 1 -26.88 -26.32 53.65
N ALA A 2 -26.10 -25.25 53.80
CA ALA A 2 -26.20 -24.02 53.03
C ALA A 2 -25.50 -24.16 51.66
N ILE A 3 -25.93 -23.35 50.68
CA ILE A 3 -25.15 -22.31 49.96
C ILE A 3 -25.99 -21.90 48.74
N ALA A 4 -26.44 -20.65 48.75
CA ALA A 4 -26.90 -19.91 47.56
C ALA A 4 -25.67 -19.21 46.92
N PRO A 5 -25.87 -18.28 45.97
CA PRO A 5 -26.11 -18.43 44.53
C PRO A 5 -24.86 -17.94 43.76
N LEU A 6 -24.73 -18.18 42.45
CA LEU A 6 -23.84 -17.30 41.68
C LEU A 6 -24.26 -17.19 40.23
N CYS A 7 -24.83 -16.02 39.94
CA CYS A 7 -24.91 -15.40 38.64
C CYS A 7 -23.64 -15.71 37.82
N MET A 8 -23.82 -16.47 36.74
CA MET A 8 -22.80 -16.57 35.70
C MET A 8 -22.72 -15.19 35.03
N LEU A 9 -21.83 -14.37 35.56
CA LEU A 9 -21.45 -13.08 35.00
C LEU A 9 -20.81 -13.35 33.64
N ILE A 10 -21.56 -13.10 32.56
CA ILE A 10 -20.99 -13.04 31.22
C ILE A 10 -20.04 -11.84 31.24
N VAL A 11 -18.74 -12.13 31.38
CA VAL A 11 -17.68 -11.16 31.15
C VAL A 11 -17.70 -10.87 29.64
N LEU A 12 -18.41 -9.82 29.26
CA LEU A 12 -18.27 -9.18 27.96
C LEU A 12 -16.92 -8.46 27.96
N ALA A 13 -15.84 -9.23 27.82
CA ALA A 13 -14.52 -8.69 27.55
C ALA A 13 -14.59 -7.98 26.20
N GLY A 14 -14.34 -6.67 26.21
CA GLY A 14 -14.39 -5.82 25.04
C GLY A 14 -13.59 -6.42 23.90
N LEU A 15 -14.27 -6.67 22.78
CA LEU A 15 -13.58 -6.92 21.51
C LEU A 15 -12.78 -5.66 21.17
N PRO A 16 -11.46 -5.74 20.97
CA PRO A 16 -10.77 -4.69 20.26
C PRO A 16 -11.40 -4.59 18.87
N SER A 17 -11.88 -3.40 18.51
CA SER A 17 -12.39 -3.12 17.17
C SER A 17 -11.27 -3.40 16.16
N ALA A 18 -11.41 -4.47 15.39
CA ALA A 18 -10.42 -4.94 14.42
C ALA A 18 -10.21 -3.99 13.23
N GLY A 19 -10.97 -2.88 13.14
CA GLY A 19 -10.95 -1.99 11.98
C GLY A 19 -9.81 -0.98 11.92
N THR A 20 -9.13 -0.69 13.02
CA THR A 20 -8.08 0.36 13.06
C THR A 20 -6.67 -0.18 12.84
N ALA A 21 -6.37 -1.41 13.24
CA ALA A 21 -5.03 -2.00 13.07
C ALA A 21 -4.71 -2.29 11.60
N GLN A 22 -5.67 -2.86 10.85
CA GLN A 22 -5.48 -3.22 9.45
C GLN A 22 -5.23 -2.02 8.53
N ASN A 23 -5.79 -0.83 8.85
CA ASN A 23 -5.54 0.37 8.06
C ASN A 23 -4.15 0.96 8.28
N ALA A 24 -3.62 0.90 9.51
CA ALA A 24 -2.27 1.39 9.81
C ALA A 24 -1.21 0.55 9.09
N ASP A 25 -1.40 -0.77 9.01
CA ASP A 25 -0.48 -1.67 8.31
C ASP A 25 -0.44 -1.39 6.79
N ILE A 26 -1.60 -1.13 6.17
CA ILE A 26 -1.70 -0.77 4.74
C ILE A 26 -1.05 0.58 4.46
N GLU A 27 -1.24 1.57 5.35
CA GLU A 27 -0.64 2.89 5.19
C GLU A 27 0.90 2.81 5.19
N GLU A 28 1.47 2.08 6.14
CA GLU A 28 2.93 1.89 6.22
C GLU A 28 3.47 1.08 5.04
N GLU A 29 2.73 0.09 4.55
CA GLU A 29 3.08 -0.66 3.34
C GLU A 29 3.12 0.25 2.11
N ILE A 30 2.11 1.10 1.91
CA ILE A 30 2.08 2.06 0.80
C ILE A 30 3.27 3.02 0.88
N LYS A 31 3.57 3.56 2.07
CA LYS A 31 4.74 4.44 2.25
C LYS A 31 6.03 3.73 1.91
N SER A 32 6.19 2.49 2.38
CA SER A 32 7.37 1.68 2.09
C SER A 32 7.53 1.45 0.59
N ILE A 33 6.46 1.14 -0.13
CA ILE A 33 6.49 0.96 -1.59
C ILE A 33 6.92 2.26 -2.27
N LEU A 34 6.34 3.41 -1.89
CA LEU A 34 6.70 4.69 -2.49
C LEU A 34 8.18 5.06 -2.25
N ILE A 35 8.69 4.81 -1.04
CA ILE A 35 10.12 5.01 -0.72
C ILE A 35 11.00 4.11 -1.59
N ASP A 36 10.61 2.84 -1.75
CA ASP A 36 11.35 1.87 -2.57
C ASP A 36 11.38 2.27 -4.05
N MET A 37 10.24 2.73 -4.58
CA MET A 37 10.13 3.24 -5.96
C MET A 37 11.08 4.43 -6.20
N TRP A 38 11.13 5.39 -5.26
CA TRP A 38 12.03 6.53 -5.38
C TRP A 38 13.50 6.12 -5.31
N ALA A 39 13.87 5.24 -4.37
CA ALA A 39 15.22 4.73 -4.26
C ALA A 39 15.66 4.00 -5.55
N ALA A 40 14.77 3.19 -6.14
CA ALA A 40 15.05 2.51 -7.41
C ALA A 40 15.33 3.49 -8.55
N ILE A 41 14.59 4.61 -8.64
CA ILE A 41 14.85 5.67 -9.63
C ILE A 41 16.21 6.34 -9.36
N GLU A 42 16.53 6.69 -8.11
CA GLU A 42 17.80 7.33 -7.73
C GLU A 42 19.02 6.43 -7.99
N GLU A 43 18.85 5.12 -7.89
CA GLU A 43 19.87 4.10 -8.13
C GLU A 43 19.95 3.65 -9.61
N GLU A 44 19.15 4.25 -10.50
CA GLU A 44 19.00 3.86 -11.92
C GLU A 44 18.56 2.39 -12.12
N ASP A 45 17.91 1.79 -11.12
CA ASP A 45 17.37 0.42 -11.14
C ASP A 45 15.93 0.42 -11.69
N LEU A 46 15.81 0.56 -13.01
CA LEU A 46 14.51 0.61 -13.69
C LEU A 46 13.74 -0.71 -13.61
N ASP A 47 14.41 -1.85 -13.45
CA ASP A 47 13.75 -3.15 -13.28
C ASP A 47 13.04 -3.23 -11.92
N ARG A 48 13.68 -2.75 -10.86
CA ARG A 48 13.06 -2.63 -9.53
C ARG A 48 11.90 -1.64 -9.54
N TYR A 49 12.07 -0.47 -10.15
CA TYR A 49 10.97 0.49 -10.33
C TYR A 49 9.78 -0.15 -11.08
N ALA A 50 10.05 -0.81 -12.21
CA ALA A 50 9.04 -1.48 -13.04
C ALA A 50 8.25 -2.57 -12.31
N SER A 51 8.84 -3.18 -11.27
CA SER A 51 8.19 -4.22 -10.48
C SER A 51 6.99 -3.71 -9.68
N HIS A 52 6.99 -2.42 -9.33
CA HIS A 52 5.91 -1.77 -8.59
C HIS A 52 4.76 -1.28 -9.47
N LEU A 53 4.99 -1.16 -10.79
CA LEU A 53 4.00 -0.65 -11.72
C LEU A 53 3.00 -1.73 -12.14
N HIS A 54 1.73 -1.36 -12.21
CA HIS A 54 0.72 -2.19 -12.88
C HIS A 54 0.98 -2.20 -14.41
N PRO A 55 0.69 -3.29 -15.14
CA PRO A 55 0.80 -3.31 -16.60
C PRO A 55 0.03 -2.17 -17.29
N ASP A 56 -1.16 -1.84 -16.77
CA ASP A 56 -2.03 -0.77 -17.27
C ASP A 56 -1.77 0.58 -16.56
N PHE A 57 -0.54 0.82 -16.09
CA PHE A 57 -0.19 2.09 -15.44
C PHE A 57 -0.45 3.28 -16.36
N THR A 58 -0.90 4.39 -15.79
CA THR A 58 -1.16 5.62 -16.53
C THR A 58 -0.37 6.77 -15.95
N SER A 59 0.28 7.57 -16.81
CA SER A 59 1.02 8.77 -16.40
C SER A 59 0.64 9.97 -17.26
N PHE A 60 0.79 11.16 -16.66
CA PHE A 60 0.56 12.43 -17.31
C PHE A 60 1.58 13.44 -16.78
N GLY A 61 2.54 13.79 -17.63
CA GLY A 61 3.58 14.76 -17.38
C GLY A 61 3.15 16.19 -17.71
N GLU A 62 4.02 17.14 -17.39
CA GLU A 62 3.75 18.58 -17.56
C GLU A 62 3.52 18.99 -19.02
N THR A 63 4.17 18.31 -19.96
CA THR A 63 4.13 18.64 -21.40
C THR A 63 3.24 17.73 -22.22
N ASP A 64 2.58 16.76 -21.58
CA ASP A 64 1.75 15.78 -22.26
C ASP A 64 0.46 16.42 -22.78
N LEU A 65 0.11 16.11 -24.03
CA LEU A 65 -1.17 16.50 -24.63
C LEU A 65 -2.28 15.48 -24.34
N TYR A 66 -1.91 14.25 -23.97
CA TYR A 66 -2.80 13.11 -23.77
C TYR A 66 -2.31 12.25 -22.59
N LEU A 67 -3.21 11.47 -21.99
CA LEU A 67 -2.86 10.49 -20.97
C LEU A 67 -2.03 9.37 -21.60
N ASN A 68 -0.89 9.06 -20.99
CA ASN A 68 -0.07 7.93 -21.39
C ASN A 68 -0.55 6.67 -20.67
N GLU A 69 -0.51 5.54 -21.37
CA GLU A 69 -0.99 4.27 -20.85
C GLU A 69 0.04 3.17 -21.12
N GLY A 70 0.19 2.29 -20.15
CA GLY A 70 1.06 1.12 -20.20
C GLY A 70 2.39 1.34 -19.49
N LYS A 71 2.80 0.32 -18.72
CA LYS A 71 4.12 0.24 -18.07
C LYS A 71 5.27 0.50 -19.05
N ASP A 72 5.21 -0.09 -20.24
CA ASP A 72 6.26 0.06 -21.24
C ASP A 72 6.40 1.51 -21.73
N TYR A 73 5.33 2.30 -21.71
CA TYR A 73 5.40 3.72 -22.03
C TYR A 73 6.23 4.45 -20.98
N GLU A 74 5.89 4.25 -19.71
CA GLU A 74 6.58 4.85 -18.57
C GLU A 74 8.08 4.55 -18.59
N LEU A 75 8.47 3.29 -18.76
CA LEU A 75 9.89 2.90 -18.73
C LEU A 75 10.71 3.52 -19.87
N ARG A 76 10.10 3.73 -21.05
CA ARG A 76 10.78 4.42 -22.16
C ARG A 76 11.10 5.88 -21.82
N ALA A 77 10.24 6.56 -21.05
CA ALA A 77 10.48 7.94 -20.66
C ALA A 77 11.73 8.11 -19.78
N TYR A 78 12.09 7.07 -19.02
CA TYR A 78 13.30 7.05 -18.19
C TYR A 78 14.54 6.50 -18.90
N ALA A 79 14.36 5.68 -19.95
CA ALA A 79 15.48 5.16 -20.75
C ALA A 79 16.14 6.24 -21.63
N ASP A 80 15.42 7.33 -21.92
CA ASP A 80 15.88 8.42 -22.78
C ASP A 80 16.55 9.59 -22.01
N TYR A 81 16.68 9.48 -20.68
CA TYR A 81 17.27 10.51 -19.79
C TYR A 81 18.73 10.22 -19.45
#